data_AF-A0A9P5LE37-F1
#
_entry.id   AF-A0A9P5LE37-F1
#
_cell.length_a   1.000
_cell.length_b   1.000
_cell.length_c   1.000
_cell.angle_alpha   90.00
_cell.angle_beta   90.00
_cell.angle_gamma   90.00
#
_symmetry.space_group_name_H-M   'P 1'
#
loop_
_entity.id
_entity.type
_entity.pdbx_description
1 polymer ?
#
loop_
_entity_poly.entity_id
_entity_poly.type
_entity_poly.pdbx_seq_one_letter_code
_entity_poly.pdbx_strand_id
1 'polypeptide(L)'
;MYAERPQWLESVFEDSSPPPKLFAWSLSNLGIQSERAPNAIHDLDRRIFVLGVGNLGRLFASCLAQAPGSPPVTLVVHRKELLTQWDAGEGIEITRSGVVEKNKNFDIEWWTDTPPDHGPVREVSDGTKLVNLIITTKTTAALPQVDRLRGYLDQNSTVVFIQNGMSKLWPPHGPAYTSHRYADSEAPNFLACVTAHGVTSQGPFRSLHASLANVAIGAVLPNQTSSEAADYLVRLILEAPHLDGRSVSRAEFWILQLEKLVLNAVLNPLTAILGCKNGALFTDLDGDLARVIDQLLSEASQVLQLLVSHESSAEIIRAVPAAQGTEIPLDVSPQGLRDRFSQPRLKEMVYQVGRKVGENTSSMLQDVRAGRSTEIRDFNGWLVETAAFLDPSLDVAGHGTLVELVEAGTTLRVDQLAGHFDNGGPPS
;
A
#
# COMPACT_ATOMS: atom_id res chain seq x y z
N MET A 1 3.11 29.62 2.77
CA MET A 1 2.90 29.12 4.14
C MET A 1 1.79 28.09 3.98
N TYR A 2 2.14 26.81 3.86
CA TYR A 2 1.16 25.78 3.52
C TYR A 2 0.07 25.73 4.60
N ALA A 3 -1.16 25.39 4.18
CA ALA A 3 -2.22 24.99 5.09
C ALA A 3 -1.69 23.93 6.08
N GLU A 4 -2.30 23.90 7.26
CA GLU A 4 -1.92 23.06 8.41
C GLU A 4 -1.47 21.64 7.98
N ARG A 5 -0.47 21.11 8.69
CA ARG A 5 0.05 19.77 8.40
C ARG A 5 -1.10 18.76 8.52
N PRO A 6 -1.13 17.68 7.73
CA PRO A 6 -2.17 16.68 7.90
C PRO A 6 -2.07 16.10 9.32
N GLN A 7 -3.23 15.80 9.93
CA GLN A 7 -3.34 15.38 11.34
C GLN A 7 -2.35 14.27 11.73
N TRP A 8 -2.14 13.29 10.84
CA TRP A 8 -1.20 12.19 11.10
C TRP A 8 0.25 12.68 11.29
N LEU A 9 0.66 13.71 10.55
CA LEU A 9 1.99 14.28 10.63
C LEU A 9 2.08 15.19 11.86
N GLU A 10 1.01 15.90 12.21
CA GLU A 10 0.95 16.67 13.46
C GLU A 10 1.16 15.76 14.68
N SER A 11 0.46 14.63 14.74
CA SER A 11 0.65 13.64 15.81
C SER A 11 2.09 13.13 15.91
N VAL A 12 2.80 12.99 14.77
CA VAL A 12 4.23 12.63 14.77
C VAL A 12 5.09 13.73 15.37
N PHE A 13 4.82 15.00 15.04
CA PHE A 13 5.58 16.14 15.56
C PHE A 13 5.30 16.44 17.03
N GLU A 14 4.11 16.10 17.52
CA GLU A 14 3.75 16.20 18.94
C GLU A 14 4.38 15.08 19.77
N ASP A 15 4.70 13.94 19.17
CA ASP A 15 5.33 12.81 19.84
C ASP A 15 6.86 12.96 19.95
N SER A 16 7.34 13.44 21.09
CA SER A 16 8.77 13.52 21.41
C SER A 16 9.31 12.28 22.14
N SER A 17 8.57 11.16 22.18
CA SER A 17 9.02 9.95 22.90
C SER A 17 10.23 9.29 22.21
N PRO A 18 11.15 8.68 22.98
CA PRO A 18 12.20 7.86 22.38
C PRO A 18 11.59 6.65 21.65
N PRO A 19 12.28 6.09 20.65
CA PRO A 19 11.83 4.86 20.00
C PRO A 19 11.59 3.76 21.04
N PRO A 20 10.44 3.04 20.98
CA PRO A 20 10.17 1.97 21.92
C PRO A 20 11.14 0.82 21.70
N LYS A 21 11.57 0.19 22.80
CA LYS A 21 12.24 -1.10 22.75
C LYS A 21 11.22 -2.19 22.46
N LEU A 22 11.44 -3.01 21.44
CA LEU A 22 10.51 -4.05 21.01
C LEU A 22 11.11 -5.45 21.16
N PHE A 23 10.30 -6.37 21.64
CA PHE A 23 10.65 -7.77 21.83
C PHE A 23 9.99 -8.65 20.77
N ALA A 24 10.74 -9.62 20.27
CA ALA A 24 10.29 -10.60 19.30
C ALA A 24 9.82 -11.89 19.99
N TRP A 25 8.51 -12.02 20.17
CA TRP A 25 7.90 -13.26 20.65
C TRP A 25 7.87 -14.30 19.55
N SER A 26 8.24 -15.53 19.88
CA SER A 26 8.31 -16.69 19.00
C SER A 26 7.50 -17.87 19.56
N LEU A 27 7.44 -18.99 18.83
CA LEU A 27 6.84 -20.24 19.31
C LEU A 27 7.47 -20.74 20.62
N SER A 28 8.79 -20.56 20.77
CA SER A 28 9.50 -20.98 22.00
C SER A 28 9.00 -20.27 23.25
N ASN A 29 8.52 -19.02 23.11
CA ASN A 29 7.94 -18.26 24.22
C ASN A 29 6.55 -18.77 24.63
N LEU A 30 5.95 -19.65 23.83
CA LEU A 30 4.70 -20.35 24.14
C LEU A 30 4.93 -21.78 24.65
N GLY A 31 6.19 -22.17 24.89
CA GLY A 31 6.54 -23.54 25.26
C GLY A 31 6.46 -24.55 24.11
N ILE A 32 6.34 -24.05 22.87
CA ILE A 32 6.27 -24.87 21.66
C ILE A 32 7.69 -25.04 21.12
N GLN A 33 8.15 -26.30 20.99
CA GLN A 33 9.45 -26.58 20.39
C GLN A 33 9.39 -26.34 18.89
N SER A 34 10.20 -25.40 18.41
CA SER A 34 10.43 -25.22 16.98
C SER A 34 11.47 -26.24 16.52
N GLU A 35 11.18 -26.98 15.44
CA GLU A 35 12.17 -27.84 14.78
C GLU A 35 13.30 -27.02 14.10
N ARG A 36 13.14 -25.70 13.98
CA ARG A 36 14.18 -24.80 13.47
C ARG A 36 15.05 -24.22 14.57
N ALA A 37 16.36 -24.28 14.34
CA ALA A 37 17.35 -23.53 15.08
C ALA A 37 17.09 -22.01 14.96
N PRO A 38 17.37 -21.21 16.01
CA PRO A 38 17.24 -19.75 15.96
C PRO A 38 18.13 -19.15 14.87
N ASN A 39 17.74 -17.97 14.37
CA ASN A 39 18.43 -17.22 13.32
C ASN A 39 19.94 -17.26 13.51
N ALA A 40 20.70 -17.74 12.51
CA ALA A 40 22.13 -17.50 12.50
C ALA A 40 22.35 -16.00 12.33
N ILE A 41 23.25 -15.39 13.11
CA ILE A 41 23.54 -13.94 13.04
C ILE A 41 23.90 -13.51 11.60
N HIS A 42 24.56 -14.39 10.84
CA HIS A 42 24.90 -14.17 9.43
C HIS A 42 23.70 -14.11 8.46
N ASP A 43 22.49 -14.48 8.90
CA ASP A 43 21.30 -14.38 8.06
C ASP A 43 20.65 -12.99 8.09
N LEU A 44 20.93 -12.15 9.07
CA LEU A 44 20.18 -10.89 9.29
C LEU A 44 20.31 -9.90 8.12
N ASP A 45 21.49 -9.79 7.50
CA ASP A 45 21.71 -8.87 6.37
C ASP A 45 20.90 -9.26 5.12
N ARG A 46 20.63 -10.56 4.94
CA ARG A 46 19.86 -11.11 3.82
C ARG A 46 18.41 -11.45 4.17
N ARG A 47 18.03 -11.30 5.44
CA ARG A 47 16.71 -11.67 5.96
C ARG A 47 15.69 -10.63 5.57
N ILE A 48 14.53 -11.10 5.15
CA ILE A 48 13.38 -10.27 4.81
C ILE A 48 12.37 -10.38 5.94
N PHE A 49 12.03 -9.24 6.54
CA PHE A 49 10.95 -9.15 7.52
C PHE A 49 9.68 -8.68 6.82
N VAL A 50 8.62 -9.48 6.89
CA VAL A 50 7.31 -9.15 6.30
C VAL A 50 6.35 -8.77 7.41
N LEU A 51 6.18 -7.47 7.63
CA LEU A 51 5.28 -6.89 8.63
C LEU A 51 3.85 -6.81 8.11
N GLY A 52 2.98 -7.61 8.73
CA GLY A 52 1.62 -7.84 8.25
C GLY A 52 1.54 -9.11 7.42
N VAL A 53 0.70 -10.05 7.83
CA VAL A 53 0.55 -11.37 7.17
C VAL A 53 -0.88 -11.52 6.64
N GLY A 54 -1.35 -10.45 6.00
CA GLY A 54 -2.59 -10.44 5.20
C GLY A 54 -2.40 -11.13 3.85
N ASN A 55 -3.36 -10.98 2.94
CA ASN A 55 -3.32 -11.63 1.62
C ASN A 55 -2.06 -11.25 0.81
N LEU A 56 -1.72 -9.96 0.74
CA LEU A 56 -0.52 -9.50 0.03
C LEU A 56 0.76 -9.94 0.75
N GLY A 57 0.81 -9.86 2.08
CA GLY A 57 1.95 -10.35 2.86
C GLY A 57 2.23 -11.84 2.63
N ARG A 58 1.19 -12.68 2.60
CA ARG A 58 1.31 -14.11 2.30
C ARG A 58 1.77 -14.35 0.87
N LEU A 59 1.22 -13.63 -0.10
CA LEU A 59 1.65 -13.73 -1.50
C LEU A 59 3.14 -13.41 -1.64
N PHE A 60 3.56 -12.23 -1.17
CA PHE A 60 4.94 -11.80 -1.29
C PHE A 60 5.90 -12.71 -0.52
N ALA A 61 5.57 -13.10 0.71
CA ALA A 61 6.40 -14.03 1.46
C ALA A 61 6.55 -15.38 0.75
N SER A 62 5.46 -15.94 0.22
CA SER A 62 5.47 -17.21 -0.52
C SER A 62 6.31 -17.13 -1.80
N CYS A 63 6.23 -16.02 -2.54
CA CYS A 63 7.00 -15.82 -3.76
C CYS A 63 8.48 -15.54 -3.48
N LEU A 64 8.79 -14.70 -2.48
CA LEU A 64 10.17 -14.36 -2.11
C LEU A 64 10.94 -15.55 -1.55
N ALA A 65 10.27 -16.45 -0.79
CA ALA A 65 10.88 -17.69 -0.33
C ALA A 65 11.32 -18.63 -1.49
N GLN A 66 10.76 -18.43 -2.69
CA GLN A 66 11.09 -19.17 -3.91
C GLN A 66 12.06 -18.40 -4.83
N ALA A 67 12.45 -17.18 -4.48
CA ALA A 67 13.40 -16.40 -5.25
C ALA A 67 14.82 -17.03 -5.21
N PRO A 68 15.70 -16.71 -6.19
CA PRO A 68 17.07 -17.21 -6.21
C PRO A 68 17.81 -16.96 -4.88
N GLY A 69 18.54 -17.98 -4.42
CA GLY A 69 19.25 -17.94 -3.14
C GLY A 69 18.39 -18.18 -1.90
N SER A 70 17.07 -18.38 -2.07
CA SER A 70 16.09 -18.71 -1.00
C SER A 70 16.33 -17.91 0.27
N PRO A 71 16.09 -16.58 0.23
CA PRO A 71 16.35 -15.71 1.37
C PRO A 71 15.53 -16.16 2.60
N PRO A 72 16.09 -16.03 3.82
CA PRO A 72 15.34 -16.31 5.02
C PRO A 72 14.25 -15.24 5.20
N VAL A 73 13.01 -15.67 5.47
CA VAL A 73 11.85 -14.80 5.61
C VAL A 73 11.25 -14.95 7.01
N THR A 74 11.02 -13.81 7.67
CA THR A 74 10.33 -13.72 8.96
C THR A 74 8.97 -13.07 8.77
N LEU A 75 7.91 -13.78 9.13
CA LEU A 75 6.55 -13.29 9.14
C LEU A 75 6.28 -12.58 10.47
N VAL A 76 5.94 -11.29 10.42
CA VAL A 76 5.64 -10.53 11.64
C VAL A 76 4.14 -10.31 11.77
N VAL A 77 3.55 -10.94 12.78
CA VAL A 77 2.12 -10.91 13.08
C VAL A 77 1.78 -9.86 14.15
N HIS A 78 0.52 -9.43 14.19
CA HIS A 78 0.08 -8.32 15.03
C HIS A 78 -0.47 -8.74 16.41
N ARG A 79 -0.61 -10.04 16.68
CA ARG A 79 -1.14 -10.56 17.95
C ARG A 79 -0.65 -11.97 18.26
N LYS A 80 -0.54 -12.28 19.56
CA LYS A 80 0.01 -13.53 20.11
C LYS A 80 -0.68 -14.78 19.57
N GLU A 81 -2.01 -14.75 19.39
CA GLU A 81 -2.81 -15.92 19.00
C GLU A 81 -2.45 -16.43 17.60
N LEU A 82 -1.88 -15.57 16.75
CA LEU A 82 -1.45 -15.96 15.41
C LEU A 82 -0.20 -16.86 15.44
N LEU A 83 0.60 -16.81 16.50
CA LEU A 83 1.70 -17.75 16.72
C LEU A 83 1.16 -19.17 16.97
N THR A 84 0.14 -19.30 17.82
CA THR A 84 -0.53 -20.59 18.08
C THR A 84 -1.23 -21.11 16.82
N GLN A 85 -1.88 -20.24 16.05
CA GLN A 85 -2.50 -20.64 14.78
C GLN A 85 -1.47 -21.08 13.73
N TRP A 86 -0.29 -20.46 13.72
CA TRP A 86 0.79 -20.84 12.83
C TRP A 86 1.35 -22.22 13.18
N ASP A 87 1.58 -22.47 14.48
CA ASP A 87 2.05 -23.77 14.96
C ASP A 87 1.11 -24.91 14.54
N ALA A 88 -0.20 -24.73 14.81
CA ALA A 88 -1.24 -25.69 14.45
C ALA A 88 -1.49 -25.83 12.94
N GLY A 89 -1.01 -24.89 12.12
CA GLY A 89 -1.22 -24.85 10.68
C GLY A 89 -0.08 -25.49 9.87
N GLU A 90 -0.26 -25.56 8.55
CA GLU A 90 0.74 -26.09 7.60
C GLU A 90 1.62 -24.98 6.99
N GLY A 91 1.67 -23.81 7.64
CA GLY A 91 2.33 -22.62 7.13
C GLY A 91 1.45 -21.78 6.20
N ILE A 92 2.07 -21.08 5.24
CA ILE A 92 1.34 -20.33 4.21
C ILE A 92 0.82 -21.31 3.16
N GLU A 93 -0.48 -21.23 2.86
CA GLU A 93 -1.08 -21.93 1.72
C GLU A 93 -1.57 -20.93 0.66
N ILE A 94 -1.07 -21.07 -0.57
CA ILE A 94 -1.53 -20.30 -1.73
C ILE A 94 -2.19 -21.25 -2.72
N THR A 95 -3.47 -21.05 -2.99
CA THR A 95 -4.16 -21.74 -4.09
C THR A 95 -4.02 -20.92 -5.37
N ARG A 96 -3.50 -21.52 -6.44
CA ARG A 96 -3.30 -20.89 -7.75
C ARG A 96 -3.68 -21.88 -8.85
N SER A 97 -4.60 -21.50 -9.74
CA SER A 97 -5.06 -22.36 -10.85
C SER A 97 -5.49 -23.77 -10.42
N GLY A 98 -6.12 -23.89 -9.23
CA GLY A 98 -6.55 -25.17 -8.65
C GLY A 98 -5.45 -25.98 -7.95
N VAL A 99 -4.19 -25.55 -8.01
CA VAL A 99 -3.07 -26.15 -7.30
C VAL A 99 -2.87 -25.46 -5.96
N VAL A 100 -2.68 -26.24 -4.89
CA VAL A 100 -2.40 -25.74 -3.55
C VAL A 100 -0.90 -25.86 -3.28
N GLU A 101 -0.24 -24.71 -3.16
CA GLU A 101 1.16 -24.61 -2.73
C GLU A 101 1.20 -24.38 -1.21
N LYS A 102 1.95 -25.20 -0.49
CA LYS A 102 2.13 -25.07 0.97
C LYS A 102 3.58 -24.80 1.30
N ASN A 103 3.82 -23.86 2.22
CA ASN A 103 5.15 -23.54 2.66
C ASN A 103 5.15 -23.11 4.14
N LYS A 104 5.76 -23.93 5.01
CA LYS A 104 6.03 -23.63 6.43
C LYS A 104 7.47 -23.18 6.65
N ASN A 105 8.24 -22.94 5.58
CA ASN A 105 9.63 -22.48 5.62
C ASN A 105 9.76 -20.98 5.90
N PHE A 106 9.15 -20.54 7.00
CA PHE A 106 9.22 -19.18 7.52
C PHE A 106 9.51 -19.20 9.02
N ASP A 107 10.23 -18.19 9.48
CA ASP A 107 10.20 -17.82 10.89
C ASP A 107 8.96 -16.96 11.14
N ILE A 108 8.43 -16.98 12.36
CA ILE A 108 7.26 -16.18 12.73
C ILE A 108 7.49 -15.49 14.06
N GLU A 109 7.18 -14.20 14.11
CA GLU A 109 7.38 -13.37 15.29
C GLU A 109 6.17 -12.47 15.56
N TRP A 110 5.89 -12.22 16.83
CA TRP A 110 4.99 -11.16 17.28
C TRP A 110 5.80 -10.08 17.99
N TRP A 111 5.79 -8.87 17.45
CA TRP A 111 6.58 -7.75 17.96
C TRP A 111 5.75 -6.85 18.90
N THR A 112 6.19 -6.78 20.15
CA THR A 112 5.53 -5.99 21.21
C THR A 112 6.55 -5.30 22.12
N ASP A 113 6.14 -4.25 22.83
CA ASP A 113 6.98 -3.58 23.85
C ASP A 113 7.06 -4.37 25.17
N THR A 114 6.28 -5.45 25.27
CA THR A 114 6.23 -6.31 26.44
C THR A 114 7.18 -7.51 26.25
N PRO A 115 8.16 -7.74 27.14
CA PRO A 115 9.04 -8.89 27.01
C PRO A 115 8.30 -10.23 27.21
N PRO A 116 8.77 -11.34 26.61
CA PRO A 116 8.23 -12.66 26.88
C PRO A 116 8.33 -13.06 28.35
N ASP A 117 7.26 -13.63 28.89
CA ASP A 117 7.27 -14.15 30.26
C ASP A 117 8.11 -15.42 30.39
N HIS A 118 8.22 -16.20 29.30
CA HIS A 118 8.85 -17.53 29.26
C HIS A 118 9.72 -17.66 28.01
N GLY A 119 10.73 -18.53 28.06
CA GLY A 119 11.64 -18.76 26.93
C GLY A 119 12.66 -17.62 26.74
N PRO A 120 13.35 -17.57 25.59
CA PRO A 120 14.36 -16.55 25.33
C PRO A 120 13.75 -15.16 25.16
N VAL A 121 14.33 -14.16 25.82
CA VAL A 121 14.00 -12.74 25.61
C VAL A 121 14.87 -12.22 24.48
N ARG A 122 14.27 -11.97 23.31
CA ARG A 122 14.95 -11.41 22.14
C ARG A 122 14.36 -10.06 21.79
N GLU A 123 15.23 -9.13 21.46
CA GLU A 123 14.85 -7.86 20.84
C GLU A 123 14.56 -8.08 19.36
N VAL A 124 13.74 -7.22 18.75
CA VAL A 124 13.54 -7.21 17.29
C VAL A 124 14.89 -7.13 16.58
N SER A 125 15.07 -7.95 15.54
CA SER A 125 16.33 -8.09 14.79
C SER A 125 17.54 -8.39 15.70
N ASP A 126 17.33 -9.07 16.83
CA ASP A 126 18.37 -9.36 17.83
C ASP A 126 19.11 -8.09 18.32
N GLY A 127 18.42 -6.94 18.32
CA GLY A 127 18.95 -5.64 18.75
C GLY A 127 19.74 -4.88 17.68
N THR A 128 19.78 -5.39 16.44
CA THR A 128 20.45 -4.74 15.30
C THR A 128 19.44 -3.98 14.41
N LYS A 129 19.93 -3.46 13.27
CA LYS A 129 19.11 -2.73 12.29
C LYS A 129 18.39 -3.67 11.34
N LEU A 130 17.17 -3.30 10.96
CA LEU A 130 16.34 -4.02 9.99
C LEU A 130 16.75 -3.64 8.56
N VAL A 131 17.62 -4.46 7.95
CA VAL A 131 18.13 -4.19 6.59
C VAL A 131 17.02 -4.30 5.53
N ASN A 132 16.18 -5.34 5.57
CA ASN A 132 15.15 -5.58 4.56
C ASN A 132 13.76 -5.74 5.20
N LEU A 133 12.92 -4.71 5.10
CA LEU A 133 11.59 -4.67 5.68
C LEU A 133 10.53 -4.48 4.59
N ILE A 134 9.55 -5.38 4.56
CA ILE A 134 8.35 -5.26 3.73
C ILE A 134 7.15 -4.97 4.63
N ILE A 135 6.40 -3.92 4.31
CA ILE A 135 5.17 -3.52 5.01
C ILE A 135 3.96 -3.91 4.16
N THR A 136 3.12 -4.82 4.64
CA THR A 136 1.87 -5.21 3.96
C THR A 136 0.63 -5.06 4.84
N THR A 137 0.73 -4.26 5.90
CA THR A 137 -0.42 -3.83 6.70
C THR A 137 -1.34 -2.92 5.89
N LYS A 138 -2.58 -2.74 6.33
CA LYS A 138 -3.48 -1.71 5.76
C LYS A 138 -2.84 -0.32 5.88
N THR A 139 -3.14 0.57 4.95
CA THR A 139 -2.51 1.91 4.82
C THR A 139 -2.61 2.75 6.10
N THR A 140 -3.71 2.63 6.84
CA THR A 140 -3.91 3.29 8.15
C THR A 140 -2.90 2.87 9.22
N ALA A 141 -2.40 1.64 9.18
CA ALA A 141 -1.44 1.11 10.15
C ALA A 141 0.01 1.16 9.66
N ALA A 142 0.26 1.30 8.35
CA ALA A 142 1.58 1.13 7.77
C ALA A 142 2.63 2.13 8.31
N LEU A 143 2.35 3.43 8.20
CA LEU A 143 3.30 4.44 8.68
C LEU A 143 3.46 4.44 10.21
N PRO A 144 2.39 4.31 11.02
CA PRO A 144 2.53 4.13 12.47
C PRO A 144 3.41 2.94 12.87
N GLN A 145 3.34 1.81 12.14
CA GLN A 145 4.22 0.67 12.42
C GLN A 145 5.67 0.95 12.03
N VAL A 146 5.92 1.65 10.92
CA VAL A 146 7.26 2.08 10.53
C VAL A 146 7.83 3.05 11.57
N ASP A 147 7.03 4.01 12.03
CA ASP A 147 7.44 4.97 13.05
C ASP A 147 7.74 4.30 14.41
N ARG A 148 6.96 3.27 14.76
CA ARG A 148 7.23 2.41 15.93
C ARG A 148 8.57 1.68 15.81
N LEU A 149 9.01 1.36 14.60
CA LEU A 149 10.28 0.69 14.31
C LEU A 149 11.45 1.67 14.11
N ARG A 150 11.26 2.98 14.27
CA ARG A 150 12.29 4.00 13.95
C ARG A 150 13.64 3.79 14.65
N GLY A 151 13.68 3.14 15.82
CA GLY A 151 14.93 2.78 16.51
C GLY A 151 15.74 1.68 15.81
N TYR A 152 15.08 0.84 15.02
CA TYR A 152 15.64 -0.29 14.27
C TYR A 152 15.91 0.03 12.81
N LEU A 153 15.61 1.26 12.36
CA LEU A 153 15.83 1.72 11.00
C LEU A 153 16.99 2.72 10.98
N ASP A 154 17.71 2.74 9.86
CA ASP A 154 18.84 3.63 9.57
C ASP A 154 19.03 3.75 8.04
N GLN A 155 20.08 4.43 7.59
CA GLN A 155 20.42 4.60 6.17
C GLN A 155 20.71 3.31 5.40
N ASN A 156 21.01 2.22 6.08
CA ASN A 156 21.24 0.90 5.46
C ASN A 156 19.94 0.11 5.31
N SER A 157 18.88 0.55 5.96
CA SER A 157 17.58 -0.11 5.96
C SER A 157 16.79 0.23 4.70
N THR A 158 16.18 -0.79 4.10
CA THR A 158 15.26 -0.67 2.97
C THR A 158 13.86 -1.07 3.40
N VAL A 159 12.91 -0.13 3.30
CA VAL A 159 11.51 -0.32 3.66
C VAL A 159 10.65 -0.27 2.39
N VAL A 160 10.01 -1.39 2.04
CA VAL A 160 9.12 -1.50 0.88
C VAL A 160 7.68 -1.59 1.33
N PHE A 161 6.85 -0.61 0.97
CA PHE A 161 5.40 -0.67 1.20
C PHE A 161 4.69 -1.43 0.10
N ILE A 162 3.81 -2.36 0.47
CA ILE A 162 2.94 -3.10 -0.44
C ILE A 162 1.51 -2.88 0.02
N GLN A 163 0.97 -1.73 -0.34
CA GLN A 163 -0.36 -1.29 0.05
C GLN A 163 -1.08 -0.64 -1.12
N ASN A 164 -2.40 -0.56 -1.03
CA ASN A 164 -3.17 0.23 -1.98
C ASN A 164 -3.14 1.71 -1.56
N GLY A 165 -3.37 2.60 -2.54
CA GLY A 165 -3.44 4.03 -2.29
C GLY A 165 -2.08 4.71 -2.40
N MET A 166 -2.04 5.98 -2.03
CA MET A 166 -0.83 6.80 -2.11
C MET A 166 0.05 6.61 -0.88
N SER A 167 1.36 6.54 -1.09
CA SER A 167 2.29 6.62 0.03
C SER A 167 2.23 7.99 0.70
N LYS A 168 2.02 8.03 2.02
CA LYS A 168 2.10 9.24 2.85
C LYS A 168 3.50 9.89 2.84
N LEU A 169 4.51 9.16 2.37
CA LEU A 169 5.90 9.62 2.27
C LEU A 169 6.20 10.33 0.94
N TRP A 170 5.22 10.47 0.04
CA TRP A 170 5.38 11.40 -1.06
C TRP A 170 5.53 12.85 -0.51
N PRO A 171 6.30 13.71 -1.20
CA PRO A 171 6.34 15.13 -0.89
C PRO A 171 4.94 15.77 -0.86
N PRO A 172 4.73 16.79 0.00
CA PRO A 172 5.74 17.43 0.85
C PRO A 172 5.96 16.73 2.21
N HIS A 173 5.15 15.72 2.55
CA HIS A 173 5.08 15.20 3.93
C HIS A 173 6.23 14.26 4.29
N GLY A 174 6.68 13.42 3.35
CA GLY A 174 7.78 12.48 3.58
C GLY A 174 9.06 13.14 4.08
N PRO A 175 9.60 14.18 3.40
CA PRO A 175 10.76 14.92 3.87
C PRO A 175 10.59 15.49 5.28
N ALA A 176 9.42 16.06 5.59
CA ALA A 176 9.14 16.60 6.92
C ALA A 176 9.13 15.51 8.00
N TYR A 177 8.55 14.34 7.70
CA TYR A 177 8.60 13.17 8.57
C TYR A 177 10.04 12.70 8.83
N THR A 178 10.83 12.51 7.77
CA THR A 178 12.20 11.99 7.92
C THR A 178 13.11 12.96 8.67
N SER A 179 13.03 14.26 8.38
CA SER A 179 13.82 15.28 9.10
C SER A 179 13.42 15.43 10.56
N HIS A 180 12.19 15.06 10.93
CA HIS A 180 11.76 15.07 12.32
C HIS A 180 12.21 13.81 13.09
N ARG A 181 12.18 12.63 12.45
CA ARG A 181 12.44 11.35 13.13
C ARG A 181 13.88 10.85 13.06
N TYR A 182 14.64 11.28 12.05
CA TYR A 182 15.99 10.79 11.79
C TYR A 182 16.97 11.96 11.77
N ALA A 183 18.19 11.71 12.26
CA ALA A 183 19.29 12.64 12.05
C ALA A 183 19.63 12.74 10.56
N ASP A 184 20.31 13.82 10.18
CA ASP A 184 20.71 14.04 8.80
C ASP A 184 21.45 12.82 8.24
N SER A 185 21.01 12.35 7.08
CA SER A 185 21.56 11.19 6.36
C SER A 185 21.40 9.81 7.03
N GLU A 186 20.64 9.70 8.13
CA GLU A 186 20.35 8.42 8.80
C GLU A 186 18.99 7.82 8.42
N ALA A 187 18.21 8.51 7.56
CA ALA A 187 16.90 8.04 7.14
C ALA A 187 17.00 6.80 6.23
N PRO A 188 16.08 5.82 6.35
CA PRO A 188 16.08 4.62 5.52
C PRO A 188 15.62 4.91 4.08
N ASN A 189 15.85 3.94 3.20
CA ASN A 189 15.33 3.96 1.83
C ASN A 189 13.87 3.52 1.82
N PHE A 190 12.97 4.41 1.39
CA PHE A 190 11.55 4.09 1.26
C PHE A 190 11.16 3.85 -0.20
N LEU A 191 10.74 2.62 -0.48
CA LEU A 191 10.20 2.18 -1.75
C LEU A 191 8.75 1.75 -1.57
N ALA A 192 8.00 1.61 -2.65
CA ALA A 192 6.72 0.93 -2.60
C ALA A 192 6.47 0.11 -3.86
N CYS A 193 5.46 -0.75 -3.77
CA CYS A 193 4.96 -1.59 -4.85
C CYS A 193 3.53 -1.22 -5.22
N VAL A 194 3.27 -1.12 -6.52
CA VAL A 194 1.92 -1.12 -7.10
C VAL A 194 1.68 -2.50 -7.69
N THR A 195 0.65 -3.19 -7.20
CA THR A 195 0.29 -4.51 -7.71
C THR A 195 -1.16 -4.56 -8.20
N ALA A 196 -1.39 -5.35 -9.25
CA ALA A 196 -2.72 -5.68 -9.76
C ALA A 196 -3.13 -7.14 -9.46
N HIS A 197 -2.33 -7.88 -8.67
CA HIS A 197 -2.64 -9.26 -8.30
C HIS A 197 -3.94 -9.32 -7.49
N GLY A 198 -4.83 -10.23 -7.88
CA GLY A 198 -6.07 -10.51 -7.16
C GLY A 198 -5.84 -11.59 -6.11
N VAL A 199 -5.95 -11.24 -4.82
CA VAL A 199 -5.75 -12.20 -3.72
C VAL A 199 -6.90 -12.15 -2.73
N THR A 200 -7.53 -13.30 -2.51
CA THR A 200 -8.69 -13.45 -1.61
C THR A 200 -8.33 -14.34 -0.43
N SER A 201 -8.83 -14.00 0.77
CA SER A 201 -8.56 -14.81 1.96
C SER A 201 -9.42 -16.07 1.95
N GLN A 202 -8.83 -17.22 2.28
CA GLN A 202 -9.53 -18.49 2.48
C GLN A 202 -9.42 -18.98 3.94
N GLY A 203 -8.95 -18.12 4.84
CA GLY A 203 -8.78 -18.41 6.26
C GLY A 203 -7.44 -17.94 6.82
N PRO A 204 -7.10 -18.32 8.07
CA PRO A 204 -5.78 -18.08 8.65
C PRO A 204 -4.68 -18.69 7.78
N PHE A 205 -3.68 -17.90 7.39
CA PHE A 205 -2.55 -18.29 6.53
C PHE A 205 -2.88 -18.91 5.16
N ARG A 206 -4.15 -18.89 4.75
CA ARG A 206 -4.62 -19.46 3.47
C ARG A 206 -5.16 -18.38 2.57
N SER A 207 -4.72 -18.34 1.32
CA SER A 207 -5.16 -17.36 0.34
C SER A 207 -5.34 -17.98 -1.04
N LEU A 208 -6.36 -17.52 -1.78
CA LEU A 208 -6.55 -17.78 -3.20
C LEU A 208 -5.88 -16.67 -3.99
N HIS A 209 -4.89 -17.00 -4.82
CA HIS A 209 -4.37 -16.09 -5.82
C HIS A 209 -5.30 -16.13 -7.04
N ALA A 210 -6.39 -15.36 -6.93
CA ALA A 210 -7.52 -15.36 -7.85
C ALA A 210 -7.18 -14.78 -9.24
N SER A 211 -6.22 -13.87 -9.33
CA SER A 211 -5.82 -13.27 -10.61
C SER A 211 -4.34 -12.93 -10.63
N LEU A 212 -3.62 -13.56 -11.56
CA LEU A 212 -2.23 -13.25 -11.88
C LEU A 212 -2.14 -11.89 -12.57
N ALA A 213 -1.20 -11.07 -12.14
CA ALA A 213 -0.86 -9.79 -12.74
C ALA A 213 0.64 -9.48 -12.54
N ASN A 214 1.00 -8.20 -12.46
CA ASN A 214 2.37 -7.74 -12.27
C ASN A 214 2.52 -6.90 -10.99
N VAL A 215 3.78 -6.65 -10.66
CA VAL A 215 4.20 -5.75 -9.59
C VAL A 215 5.16 -4.71 -10.18
N ALA A 216 4.84 -3.43 -10.04
CA ALA A 216 5.79 -2.36 -10.29
C ALA A 216 6.38 -1.89 -8.95
N ILE A 217 7.71 -1.84 -8.83
CA ILE A 217 8.41 -1.30 -7.67
C ILE A 217 9.15 -0.02 -8.05
N GLY A 218 9.08 0.99 -7.18
CA GLY A 218 9.80 2.25 -7.37
C GLY A 218 10.10 2.98 -6.06
N ALA A 219 11.10 3.86 -6.11
CA ALA A 219 11.46 4.70 -4.98
C ALA A 219 10.39 5.76 -4.70
N VAL A 220 10.06 5.98 -3.42
CA VAL A 220 9.16 7.04 -2.95
C VAL A 220 10.00 8.17 -2.35
N LEU A 221 10.81 7.83 -1.36
CA LEU A 221 11.69 8.74 -0.65
C LEU A 221 13.06 8.04 -0.48
N PRO A 222 13.91 8.06 -1.51
CA PRO A 222 15.25 7.52 -1.42
C PRO A 222 16.10 8.37 -0.47
N ASN A 223 17.03 7.73 0.25
CA ASN A 223 18.05 8.45 1.00
C ASN A 223 19.24 8.83 0.08
N GLN A 224 20.23 9.53 0.61
CA GLN A 224 21.38 9.99 -0.17
C GLN A 224 22.42 8.89 -0.42
N THR A 225 22.26 7.74 0.23
CA THR A 225 23.20 6.63 0.19
C THR A 225 22.68 5.61 -0.82
N SER A 226 23.27 5.57 -2.01
CA SER A 226 23.03 4.48 -2.97
C SER A 226 23.45 3.17 -2.30
N SER A 227 22.50 2.40 -1.78
CA SER A 227 22.80 1.21 -0.97
C SER A 227 22.56 -0.07 -1.78
N GLU A 228 23.55 -0.97 -1.76
CA GLU A 228 23.44 -2.33 -2.27
C GLU A 228 22.25 -3.10 -1.62
N ALA A 229 21.81 -2.69 -0.42
CA ALA A 229 20.67 -3.29 0.27
C ALA A 229 19.32 -2.95 -0.41
N ALA A 230 19.17 -1.73 -0.92
CA ALA A 230 17.98 -1.38 -1.70
C ALA A 230 17.90 -2.22 -2.99
N ASP A 231 19.05 -2.41 -3.65
CA ASP A 231 19.17 -3.25 -4.85
C ASP A 231 18.87 -4.73 -4.53
N TYR A 232 19.25 -5.22 -3.34
CA TYR A 232 18.99 -6.59 -2.92
C TYR A 232 17.48 -6.91 -2.89
N LEU A 233 16.70 -6.12 -2.15
CA LEU A 233 15.26 -6.38 -1.99
C LEU A 233 14.50 -6.13 -3.30
N VAL A 234 14.88 -5.10 -4.06
CA VAL A 234 14.33 -4.86 -5.41
C VAL A 234 14.57 -6.07 -6.29
N ARG A 235 15.82 -6.54 -6.43
CA ARG A 235 16.17 -7.70 -7.25
C ARG A 235 15.36 -8.94 -6.88
N LEU A 236 15.23 -9.24 -5.58
CA LEU A 236 14.43 -10.38 -5.13
C LEU A 236 12.95 -10.27 -5.54
N ILE A 237 12.37 -9.07 -5.50
CA ILE A 237 10.98 -8.86 -5.94
C ILE A 237 10.85 -9.07 -7.46
N LEU A 238 11.86 -8.66 -8.25
CA LEU A 238 11.88 -8.87 -9.70
C LEU A 238 12.03 -10.35 -10.08
N GLU A 239 12.88 -11.08 -9.36
CA GLU A 239 13.20 -12.49 -9.63
C GLU A 239 12.23 -13.48 -8.97
N ALA A 240 11.39 -13.02 -8.03
CA ALA A 240 10.45 -13.87 -7.32
C ALA A 240 9.37 -14.45 -8.28
N PRO A 241 9.21 -15.78 -8.30
CA PRO A 241 8.19 -16.42 -9.12
C PRO A 241 6.79 -15.89 -8.84
N HIS A 242 5.96 -15.81 -9.89
CA HIS A 242 4.56 -15.38 -9.84
C HIS A 242 4.30 -13.91 -9.44
N LEU A 243 5.31 -13.10 -9.10
CA LEU A 243 5.10 -11.67 -8.90
C LEU A 243 5.08 -10.88 -10.21
N ASP A 244 5.81 -11.35 -11.23
CA ASP A 244 6.02 -10.62 -12.50
C ASP A 244 6.45 -9.17 -12.21
N GLY A 245 7.57 -9.08 -11.47
CA GLY A 245 8.09 -7.82 -10.94
C GLY A 245 8.84 -7.02 -12.00
N ARG A 246 8.60 -5.71 -12.04
CA ARG A 246 9.38 -4.75 -12.83
C ARG A 246 9.78 -3.55 -11.98
N SER A 247 11.01 -3.07 -12.17
CA SER A 247 11.48 -1.82 -11.56
C SER A 247 11.15 -0.67 -12.48
N VAL A 248 10.72 0.45 -11.90
CA VAL A 248 10.31 1.66 -12.63
C VAL A 248 10.98 2.90 -12.07
N SER A 249 11.07 3.96 -12.88
CA SER A 249 11.56 5.25 -12.40
C SER A 249 10.63 5.83 -11.31
N ARG A 250 11.16 6.72 -10.48
CA ARG A 250 10.38 7.42 -9.44
C ARG A 250 9.16 8.15 -10.02
N ALA A 251 9.33 8.81 -11.17
CA ALA A 251 8.25 9.51 -11.88
C ALA A 251 7.19 8.54 -12.40
N GLU A 252 7.60 7.48 -13.09
CA GLU A 252 6.68 6.45 -13.57
C GLU A 252 5.92 5.79 -12.42
N PHE A 253 6.61 5.48 -11.32
CA PHE A 253 5.98 4.88 -10.15
C PHE A 253 4.93 5.77 -9.50
N TRP A 254 5.21 7.07 -9.40
CA TRP A 254 4.25 8.06 -8.93
C TRP A 254 3.00 8.10 -9.82
N ILE A 255 3.19 8.09 -11.14
CA ILE A 255 2.10 8.05 -12.13
C ILE A 255 1.25 6.79 -11.96
N LEU A 256 1.87 5.62 -11.82
CA LEU A 256 1.16 4.34 -11.62
C LEU A 256 0.34 4.35 -10.32
N GLN A 257 0.85 4.94 -9.24
CA GLN A 257 0.07 5.10 -8.00
C GLN A 257 -1.13 6.02 -8.20
N LEU A 258 -0.96 7.17 -8.87
CA LEU A 258 -2.05 8.11 -9.15
C LEU A 258 -3.14 7.50 -10.04
N GLU A 259 -2.77 6.76 -11.08
CA GLU A 259 -3.73 6.06 -11.94
C GLU A 259 -4.52 5.00 -11.17
N LYS A 260 -3.82 4.19 -10.36
CA LYS A 260 -4.47 3.20 -9.51
C LYS A 260 -5.34 3.84 -8.44
N LEU A 261 -4.94 4.99 -7.89
CA LEU A 261 -5.74 5.77 -6.97
C LEU A 261 -7.06 6.18 -7.62
N VAL A 262 -7.05 6.76 -8.82
CA VAL A 262 -8.27 7.17 -9.54
C VAL A 262 -9.19 5.97 -9.78
N LEU A 263 -8.65 4.85 -10.25
CA LEU A 263 -9.42 3.61 -10.42
C LEU A 263 -10.10 3.18 -9.12
N ASN A 264 -9.36 3.16 -8.02
CA ASN A 264 -9.87 2.77 -6.72
C ASN A 264 -10.87 3.79 -6.14
N ALA A 265 -10.68 5.09 -6.38
CA ALA A 265 -11.54 6.15 -5.88
C ALA A 265 -12.90 6.22 -6.59
N VAL A 266 -13.01 5.62 -7.77
CA VAL A 266 -14.26 5.49 -8.53
C VAL A 266 -14.88 4.11 -8.33
N LEU A 267 -14.18 3.03 -8.68
CA LEU A 267 -14.75 1.68 -8.70
C LEU A 267 -15.14 1.19 -7.30
N ASN A 268 -14.24 1.34 -6.33
CA ASN A 268 -14.41 0.70 -5.03
C ASN A 268 -15.57 1.28 -4.21
N PRO A 269 -15.69 2.62 -4.01
CA PRO A 269 -16.83 3.17 -3.28
C PRO A 269 -18.16 2.94 -4.00
N LEU A 270 -18.22 3.11 -5.33
CA LEU A 270 -19.47 2.92 -6.07
C LEU A 270 -19.96 1.47 -5.99
N THR A 271 -19.07 0.48 -6.16
CA THR A 271 -19.45 -0.93 -5.99
C THR A 271 -19.84 -1.27 -4.55
N ALA A 272 -19.20 -0.63 -3.55
CA ALA A 272 -19.54 -0.83 -2.15
C ALA A 272 -20.95 -0.30 -1.82
N ILE A 273 -21.28 0.92 -2.28
CA ILE A 273 -22.57 1.56 -2.06
C ILE A 273 -23.70 0.87 -2.85
N LEU A 274 -23.43 0.47 -4.10
CA LEU A 274 -24.44 -0.16 -4.97
C LEU A 274 -24.54 -1.69 -4.76
N GLY A 275 -23.61 -2.28 -4.02
CA GLY A 275 -23.58 -3.72 -3.75
C GLY A 275 -23.31 -4.60 -4.98
N CYS A 276 -22.68 -4.07 -6.03
CA CYS A 276 -22.55 -4.72 -7.33
C CYS A 276 -21.10 -5.12 -7.69
N LYS A 277 -20.93 -5.95 -8.72
CA LYS A 277 -19.61 -6.23 -9.34
C LYS A 277 -19.11 -4.99 -10.11
N ASN A 278 -17.81 -4.93 -10.40
CA ASN A 278 -17.19 -3.80 -11.10
C ASN A 278 -17.84 -3.50 -12.45
N GLY A 279 -18.19 -4.52 -13.24
CA GLY A 279 -18.72 -4.36 -14.59
C GLY A 279 -20.09 -3.71 -14.64
N ALA A 280 -20.87 -3.84 -13.56
CA ALA A 280 -22.20 -3.24 -13.46
C ALA A 280 -22.17 -1.70 -13.45
N LEU A 281 -21.02 -1.09 -13.15
CA LEU A 281 -20.88 0.37 -13.17
C LEU A 281 -20.90 0.96 -14.59
N PHE A 282 -20.71 0.13 -15.63
CA PHE A 282 -20.49 0.57 -17.01
C PHE A 282 -21.53 0.04 -17.99
N THR A 283 -22.70 -0.40 -17.52
CA THR A 283 -23.76 -0.96 -18.37
C THR A 283 -24.59 0.10 -19.08
N ASP A 284 -24.78 1.26 -18.46
CA ASP A 284 -25.50 2.40 -19.01
C ASP A 284 -24.54 3.59 -19.12
N LEU A 285 -24.15 3.93 -20.35
CA LEU A 285 -23.11 4.92 -20.62
C LEU A 285 -23.64 6.37 -20.59
N ASP A 286 -24.95 6.54 -20.68
CA ASP A 286 -25.62 7.83 -20.77
C ASP A 286 -26.57 8.09 -19.57
N GLY A 287 -26.65 7.14 -18.64
CA GLY A 287 -27.50 7.23 -17.45
C GLY A 287 -26.90 7.98 -16.27
N ASP A 288 -27.65 8.03 -15.18
CA ASP A 288 -27.29 8.75 -13.94
C ASP A 288 -25.94 8.32 -13.36
N LEU A 289 -25.61 7.03 -13.40
CA LEU A 289 -24.34 6.54 -12.88
C LEU A 289 -23.14 7.01 -13.71
N ALA A 290 -23.28 7.09 -15.04
CA ALA A 290 -22.23 7.61 -15.90
C ALA A 290 -21.96 9.09 -15.61
N ARG A 291 -23.01 9.88 -15.33
CA ARG A 291 -22.88 11.27 -14.89
C ARG A 291 -22.17 11.40 -13.54
N VAL A 292 -22.50 10.55 -12.56
CA VAL A 292 -21.78 10.49 -11.27
C VAL A 292 -20.30 10.16 -11.48
N ILE A 293 -19.99 9.17 -12.31
CA ILE A 293 -18.61 8.80 -12.66
C ILE A 293 -17.89 9.98 -13.34
N ASP A 294 -18.54 10.67 -14.27
CA ASP A 294 -17.96 11.82 -14.96
C ASP A 294 -17.62 12.98 -14.02
N GLN A 295 -18.49 13.27 -13.06
CA GLN A 295 -18.26 14.26 -12.02
C GLN A 295 -17.03 13.89 -11.17
N LEU A 296 -16.97 12.66 -10.65
CA LEU A 296 -15.84 12.17 -9.85
C LEU A 296 -14.51 12.23 -10.64
N LEU A 297 -14.53 11.87 -11.92
CA LEU A 297 -13.34 11.95 -12.76
C LEU A 297 -12.93 13.39 -13.05
N SER A 298 -13.88 14.31 -13.15
CA SER A 298 -13.61 15.75 -13.30
C SER A 298 -12.95 16.33 -12.05
N GLU A 299 -13.48 15.99 -10.87
CA GLU A 299 -12.91 16.38 -9.57
C GLU A 299 -11.47 15.83 -9.42
N ALA A 300 -11.28 14.52 -9.61
CA ALA A 300 -9.96 13.90 -9.54
C ALA A 300 -8.98 14.50 -10.57
N SER A 301 -9.42 14.71 -11.82
CA SER A 301 -8.61 15.35 -12.87
C SER A 301 -8.08 16.72 -12.43
N GLN A 302 -8.94 17.56 -11.83
CA GLN A 302 -8.53 18.89 -11.37
C GLN A 302 -7.48 18.81 -10.25
N VAL A 303 -7.71 17.94 -9.26
CA VAL A 303 -6.74 17.71 -8.17
C VAL A 303 -5.39 17.27 -8.73
N LEU A 304 -5.37 16.28 -9.62
CA LEU A 304 -4.13 15.73 -10.16
C LEU A 304 -3.39 16.74 -11.06
N GLN A 305 -4.09 17.53 -11.86
CA GLN A 305 -3.46 18.56 -12.69
C GLN A 305 -2.85 19.69 -11.85
N LEU A 306 -3.49 20.08 -10.75
CA LEU A 306 -2.90 21.01 -9.78
C LEU A 306 -1.68 20.38 -9.11
N LEU A 307 -1.76 19.13 -8.67
CA LEU A 307 -0.66 18.43 -8.01
C LEU A 307 0.58 18.31 -8.90
N VAL A 308 0.41 17.97 -10.18
CA VAL A 308 1.48 17.94 -11.18
C VAL A 308 2.14 19.31 -11.35
N SER A 309 1.37 20.38 -11.21
CA SER A 309 1.83 21.76 -11.36
C SER A 309 2.44 22.33 -10.08
N HIS A 310 2.24 21.67 -8.94
CA HIS A 310 2.65 22.13 -7.63
C HIS A 310 4.14 21.87 -7.37
N GLU A 311 4.81 22.79 -6.67
CA GLU A 311 6.26 22.74 -6.44
C GLU A 311 6.72 21.49 -5.67
N SER A 312 5.86 20.91 -4.82
CA SER A 312 6.15 19.66 -4.10
C SER A 312 6.43 18.48 -5.03
N SER A 313 5.87 18.49 -6.24
CA SER A 313 6.02 17.41 -7.23
C SER A 313 7.25 17.62 -8.13
N ALA A 314 7.92 18.77 -8.07
CA ALA A 314 9.01 19.13 -8.99
C ALA A 314 10.16 18.12 -8.95
N GLU A 315 10.59 17.68 -7.76
CA GLU A 315 11.68 16.71 -7.60
C GLU A 315 11.31 15.28 -8.02
N ILE A 316 10.01 14.95 -8.05
CA ILE A 316 9.55 13.66 -8.59
C ILE A 316 9.72 13.66 -10.11
N ILE A 317 9.40 14.79 -10.75
CA ILE A 317 9.33 14.95 -12.20
C ILE A 317 10.71 15.27 -12.83
N ARG A 318 11.61 15.96 -12.10
CA ARG A 318 12.96 16.33 -12.59
C ARG A 318 13.90 15.14 -12.81
N ALA A 319 13.66 14.00 -12.16
CA ALA A 319 14.61 12.89 -12.04
C ALA A 319 14.58 11.88 -13.21
N VAL A 320 14.50 12.34 -14.47
CA VAL A 320 14.58 11.44 -15.63
C VAL A 320 15.82 11.78 -16.47
N PRO A 321 16.97 11.14 -16.22
CA PRO A 321 17.90 10.87 -17.30
C PRO A 321 17.17 9.98 -18.30
N ALA A 322 17.21 10.35 -19.59
CA ALA A 322 16.59 9.55 -20.65
C ALA A 322 17.08 8.10 -20.57
N ALA A 323 16.21 7.18 -20.19
CA ALA A 323 16.54 5.76 -20.22
C ALA A 323 16.76 5.36 -21.68
N GLN A 324 17.98 4.90 -21.99
CA GLN A 324 18.28 4.26 -23.27
C GLN A 324 17.72 2.84 -23.24
N GLY A 325 16.59 2.61 -23.91
CA GLY A 325 15.99 1.28 -24.05
C GLY A 325 14.54 1.37 -24.49
N THR A 326 14.18 0.60 -25.51
CA THR A 326 12.97 0.71 -26.33
C THR A 326 11.64 0.51 -25.59
N GLU A 327 10.79 1.54 -25.63
CA GLU A 327 9.34 1.62 -25.88
C GLU A 327 9.00 3.12 -25.74
N ILE A 328 7.91 3.62 -26.31
CA ILE A 328 7.61 5.08 -26.36
C ILE A 328 7.85 5.69 -24.96
N PRO A 329 8.83 6.60 -24.78
CA PRO A 329 9.17 7.12 -23.47
C PRO A 329 7.93 7.77 -22.84
N LEU A 330 7.65 7.42 -21.57
CA LEU A 330 6.56 8.04 -20.84
C LEU A 330 6.79 9.56 -20.82
N ASP A 331 5.85 10.33 -21.36
CA ASP A 331 5.94 11.79 -21.37
C ASP A 331 5.66 12.32 -19.95
N VAL A 332 6.74 12.47 -19.20
CA VAL A 332 6.73 13.04 -17.84
C VAL A 332 6.84 14.58 -17.86
N SER A 333 6.78 15.22 -19.03
CA SER A 333 6.74 16.68 -19.07
C SER A 333 5.47 17.19 -18.39
N PRO A 334 5.47 18.40 -17.81
CA PRO A 334 4.27 18.97 -17.20
C PRO A 334 3.05 18.97 -18.14
N GLN A 335 3.27 19.18 -19.44
CA GLN A 335 2.19 19.14 -20.43
C GLN A 335 1.70 17.71 -20.70
N GLY A 336 2.62 16.76 -20.85
CA GLY A 336 2.28 15.33 -21.02
C GLY A 336 1.51 14.76 -19.83
N LEU A 337 1.93 15.12 -18.61
CA LEU A 337 1.24 14.73 -17.39
C LEU A 337 -0.14 15.38 -17.25
N ARG A 338 -0.29 16.67 -17.61
CA ARG A 338 -1.61 17.32 -17.63
C ARG A 338 -2.56 16.67 -18.64
N ASP A 339 -2.07 16.30 -19.83
CA ASP A 339 -2.88 15.53 -20.79
C ASP A 339 -3.25 14.16 -20.20
N ARG A 340 -2.28 13.42 -19.66
CA ARG A 340 -2.47 12.09 -19.08
C ARG A 340 -3.51 12.07 -17.96
N PHE A 341 -3.51 13.07 -17.10
CA PHE A 341 -4.45 13.22 -15.98
C PHE A 341 -5.66 14.10 -16.32
N SER A 342 -5.88 14.41 -17.60
CA SER A 342 -7.11 15.08 -18.02
C SER A 342 -8.33 14.16 -17.85
N GLN A 343 -9.48 14.75 -17.55
CA GLN A 343 -10.73 14.01 -17.37
C GLN A 343 -11.03 13.02 -18.50
N PRO A 344 -10.88 13.36 -19.81
CA PRO A 344 -11.15 12.40 -20.88
C PRO A 344 -10.23 11.18 -20.86
N ARG A 345 -8.94 11.37 -20.54
CA ARG A 345 -7.96 10.28 -20.43
C ARG A 345 -8.24 9.40 -19.22
N LEU A 346 -8.58 10.01 -18.07
CA LEU A 346 -8.98 9.27 -16.88
C LEU A 346 -10.26 8.46 -17.14
N LYS A 347 -11.24 9.04 -17.82
CA LYS A 347 -12.48 8.33 -18.22
C LYS A 347 -12.16 7.13 -19.10
N GLU A 348 -11.37 7.33 -20.15
CA GLU A 348 -10.94 6.24 -21.03
C GLU A 348 -10.28 5.11 -20.23
N MET A 349 -9.32 5.43 -19.36
CA MET A 349 -8.63 4.48 -18.51
C MET A 349 -9.59 3.72 -17.59
N VAL A 350 -10.46 4.42 -16.86
CA VAL A 350 -11.40 3.80 -15.91
C VAL A 350 -12.38 2.87 -16.62
N TYR A 351 -12.92 3.26 -17.77
CA TYR A 351 -13.84 2.41 -18.54
C TYR A 351 -13.13 1.21 -19.18
N GLN A 352 -11.89 1.36 -19.64
CA GLN A 352 -11.10 0.24 -20.16
C GLN A 352 -10.80 -0.79 -19.07
N VAL A 353 -10.26 -0.34 -17.93
CA VAL A 353 -9.92 -1.22 -16.82
C VAL A 353 -11.18 -1.82 -16.20
N GLY A 354 -12.19 -1.00 -15.93
CA GLY A 354 -13.45 -1.42 -15.31
C GLY A 354 -14.14 -2.56 -16.06
N ARG A 355 -14.14 -2.51 -17.41
CA ARG A 355 -14.63 -3.62 -18.25
C ARG A 355 -13.76 -4.87 -18.14
N LYS A 356 -12.43 -4.72 -18.16
CA LYS A 356 -11.49 -5.85 -18.03
C LYS A 356 -11.64 -6.57 -16.70
N VAL A 357 -11.89 -5.85 -15.62
CA VAL A 357 -12.09 -6.43 -14.27
C VAL A 357 -13.57 -6.61 -13.93
N GLY A 358 -14.46 -6.62 -14.92
CA GLY A 358 -15.91 -6.51 -14.72
C GLY A 358 -16.53 -7.59 -13.85
N GLU A 359 -16.01 -8.82 -13.93
CA GLU A 359 -16.50 -9.96 -13.13
C GLU A 359 -16.01 -9.96 -11.68
N ASN A 360 -15.03 -9.10 -11.35
CA ASN A 360 -14.43 -9.05 -10.04
C ASN A 360 -15.31 -8.28 -9.05
N THR A 361 -15.20 -8.66 -7.77
CA THR A 361 -15.74 -7.90 -6.64
C THR A 361 -14.63 -7.02 -6.08
N SER A 362 -14.86 -5.72 -5.95
CA SER A 362 -13.87 -4.79 -5.37
C SER A 362 -13.47 -5.16 -3.94
N SER A 363 -12.25 -4.78 -3.53
CA SER A 363 -11.78 -5.03 -2.16
C SER A 363 -12.64 -4.32 -1.12
N MET A 364 -13.12 -3.11 -1.42
CA MET A 364 -13.96 -2.32 -0.53
C MET A 364 -15.33 -2.97 -0.31
N LEU A 365 -15.99 -3.48 -1.37
CA LEU A 365 -17.23 -4.22 -1.22
C LEU A 365 -17.04 -5.52 -0.40
N GLN A 366 -15.89 -6.21 -0.58
CA GLN A 366 -15.55 -7.37 0.24
C GLN A 366 -15.36 -7.00 1.73
N ASP A 367 -14.75 -5.86 2.02
CA ASP A 367 -14.56 -5.36 3.37
C ASP A 367 -15.89 -4.93 4.01
N VAL A 368 -16.74 -4.19 3.30
CA VAL A 368 -18.09 -3.82 3.75
C VAL A 368 -18.93 -5.06 4.08
N ARG A 369 -18.99 -6.05 3.17
CA ARG A 369 -19.72 -7.31 3.40
C ARG A 369 -19.20 -8.11 4.59
N ALA A 370 -17.93 -7.95 4.93
CA ALA A 370 -17.30 -8.63 6.06
C ALA A 370 -17.28 -7.78 7.34
N GLY A 371 -17.92 -6.60 7.36
CA GLY A 371 -17.90 -5.69 8.51
C GLY A 371 -16.51 -5.17 8.87
N ARG A 372 -15.59 -5.10 7.90
CA ARG A 372 -14.21 -4.60 8.10
C ARG A 372 -14.12 -3.14 7.68
N SER A 373 -13.18 -2.41 8.28
CA SER A 373 -12.82 -1.06 7.84
C SER A 373 -12.34 -1.05 6.39
N THR A 374 -12.72 -0.02 5.65
CA THR A 374 -12.35 0.18 4.25
C THR A 374 -11.16 1.12 4.11
N GLU A 375 -10.59 1.20 2.90
CA GLU A 375 -9.52 2.14 2.52
C GLU A 375 -10.10 3.45 1.94
N ILE A 376 -11.36 3.80 2.23
CA ILE A 376 -12.06 4.94 1.59
C ILE A 376 -11.34 6.27 1.84
N ARG A 377 -10.80 6.48 3.05
CA ARG A 377 -10.01 7.65 3.37
C ARG A 377 -8.66 7.68 2.66
N ASP A 378 -8.07 6.51 2.40
CA ASP A 378 -6.80 6.41 1.68
C ASP A 378 -6.96 6.61 0.15
N PHE A 379 -8.21 6.59 -0.37
CA PHE A 379 -8.52 6.84 -1.77
C PHE A 379 -9.22 8.18 -1.98
N ASN A 380 -10.51 8.26 -1.62
CA ASN A 380 -11.33 9.45 -1.80
C ASN A 380 -10.95 10.52 -0.77
N GLY A 381 -10.69 10.12 0.47
CA GLY A 381 -10.19 11.05 1.50
C GLY A 381 -8.86 11.69 1.09
N TRP A 382 -7.94 10.92 0.49
CA TRP A 382 -6.68 11.46 -0.03
C TRP A 382 -6.90 12.53 -1.10
N LEU A 383 -7.87 12.34 -2.01
CA LEU A 383 -8.21 13.36 -3.02
C LEU A 383 -8.77 14.63 -2.36
N VAL A 384 -9.63 14.48 -1.35
CA VAL A 384 -10.20 15.60 -0.58
C VAL A 384 -9.11 16.36 0.19
N GLU A 385 -8.23 15.65 0.89
CA GLU A 385 -7.11 16.24 1.64
C GLU A 385 -6.11 16.93 0.70
N THR A 386 -5.82 16.32 -0.45
CA THR A 386 -4.91 16.88 -1.46
C THR A 386 -5.51 18.12 -2.12
N ALA A 387 -6.82 18.13 -2.41
CA ALA A 387 -7.51 19.32 -2.89
C ALA A 387 -7.37 20.48 -1.89
N ALA A 388 -7.71 20.24 -0.62
CA ALA A 388 -7.61 21.24 0.44
C ALA A 388 -6.17 21.78 0.62
N PHE A 389 -5.16 20.93 0.45
CA PHE A 389 -3.76 21.34 0.49
C PHE A 389 -3.35 22.24 -0.70
N LEU A 390 -3.80 21.89 -1.92
CA LEU A 390 -3.41 22.58 -3.16
C LEU A 390 -4.18 23.88 -3.38
N ASP A 391 -5.50 23.81 -3.21
CA ASP A 391 -6.44 24.91 -3.37
C ASP A 391 -7.70 24.63 -2.52
N PRO A 392 -7.85 25.27 -1.34
CA PRO A 392 -9.01 25.10 -0.47
C PRO A 392 -10.37 25.44 -1.10
N SER A 393 -10.38 26.14 -2.25
CA SER A 393 -11.61 26.48 -2.97
C SER A 393 -12.01 25.47 -4.04
N LEU A 394 -11.17 24.45 -4.30
CA LEU A 394 -11.46 23.42 -5.28
C LEU A 394 -12.63 22.53 -4.83
N ASP A 395 -13.67 22.46 -5.64
CA ASP A 395 -14.83 21.61 -5.37
C ASP A 395 -14.50 20.13 -5.66
N VAL A 396 -14.55 19.32 -4.60
CA VAL A 396 -14.41 17.86 -4.60
C VAL A 396 -15.50 17.20 -3.76
N ALA A 397 -16.69 17.84 -3.71
CA ALA A 397 -17.81 17.39 -2.90
C ALA A 397 -18.30 15.98 -3.26
N GLY A 398 -18.17 15.56 -4.52
CA GLY A 398 -18.48 14.20 -4.95
C GLY A 398 -17.62 13.16 -4.23
N HIS A 399 -16.30 13.38 -4.17
CA HIS A 399 -15.43 12.50 -3.39
C HIS A 399 -15.74 12.52 -1.89
N GLY A 400 -16.02 13.70 -1.31
CA GLY A 400 -16.43 13.83 0.10
C GLY A 400 -17.71 13.04 0.41
N THR A 401 -18.71 13.15 -0.46
CA THR A 401 -19.98 12.40 -0.35
C THR A 401 -19.74 10.89 -0.36
N LEU A 402 -18.84 10.38 -1.21
CA LEU A 402 -18.51 8.96 -1.23
C LEU A 402 -17.81 8.50 0.06
N VAL A 403 -16.99 9.35 0.69
CA VAL A 403 -16.40 9.05 2.00
C VAL A 403 -17.49 8.83 3.04
N GLU A 404 -18.40 9.78 3.17
CA GLU A 404 -19.49 9.72 4.14
C GLU A 404 -20.40 8.51 3.95
N LEU A 405 -20.83 8.24 2.70
CA LEU A 405 -21.73 7.14 2.39
C LEU A 405 -21.10 5.78 2.70
N VAL A 406 -19.82 5.58 2.39
CA VAL A 406 -19.12 4.32 2.69
C VAL A 406 -18.89 4.17 4.19
N GLU A 407 -18.51 5.22 4.90
CA GLU A 407 -18.32 5.17 6.36
C GLU A 407 -19.61 4.91 7.12
N ALA A 408 -20.73 5.44 6.62
CA ALA A 408 -22.07 5.14 7.15
C ALA A 408 -22.55 3.71 6.82
N GLY A 409 -21.83 2.96 5.96
CA GLY A 409 -22.24 1.63 5.52
C GLY A 409 -23.51 1.64 4.66
N THR A 410 -23.79 2.75 3.99
CA THR A 410 -25.02 2.96 3.23
C THR A 410 -25.04 2.10 1.96
N THR A 411 -26.16 1.42 1.71
CA THR A 411 -26.44 0.76 0.43
C THR A 411 -27.55 1.51 -0.30
N LEU A 412 -27.30 1.95 -1.53
CA LEU A 412 -28.23 2.75 -2.33
C LEU A 412 -28.51 2.12 -3.68
N ARG A 413 -29.64 2.51 -4.28
CA ARG A 413 -29.87 2.36 -5.72
C ARG A 413 -29.23 3.52 -6.49
N VAL A 414 -29.07 3.34 -7.81
CA VAL A 414 -28.44 4.36 -8.69
C VAL A 414 -29.17 5.71 -8.63
N ASP A 415 -30.51 5.72 -8.67
CA ASP A 415 -31.32 6.94 -8.59
C ASP A 415 -31.09 7.71 -7.28
N GLN A 416 -30.98 6.98 -6.17
CA GLN A 416 -30.74 7.57 -4.86
C GLN A 416 -29.32 8.13 -4.74
N LEU A 417 -28.31 7.38 -5.22
CA LEU A 417 -26.93 7.83 -5.24
C LEU A 417 -26.79 9.10 -6.08
N ALA A 418 -27.37 9.12 -7.29
CA ALA A 418 -27.31 10.27 -8.19
C ALA A 418 -27.90 11.54 -7.56
N GLY A 419 -28.99 11.40 -6.78
CA GLY A 419 -29.59 12.52 -6.05
C GLY A 419 -28.66 13.21 -5.04
N HIS A 420 -27.62 12.53 -4.54
CA HIS A 420 -26.59 13.17 -3.70
C HIS A 420 -25.61 14.04 -4.52
N PHE A 421 -25.46 13.77 -5.82
CA PHE A 421 -24.57 14.51 -6.72
C PHE A 421 -25.28 15.67 -7.43
N ASP A 422 -26.61 15.67 -7.48
CA ASP A 422 -27.41 16.75 -8.09
C ASP A 422 -27.57 17.98 -7.21
N ASN A 423 -27.47 17.81 -5.88
CA ASN A 423 -27.81 18.85 -4.90
C ASN A 423 -26.60 19.56 -4.27
N GLY A 424 -25.37 19.32 -4.75
CA GLY A 424 -24.18 20.07 -4.32
C GLY A 424 -23.70 19.83 -2.89
N GLY A 425 -23.92 18.63 -2.31
CA GLY A 425 -23.37 18.25 -1.00
C GLY A 425 -24.31 17.35 -0.18
N PRO A 426 -23.82 16.77 0.94
CA PRO A 426 -24.58 15.82 1.73
C PRO A 426 -25.78 16.50 2.41
N PRO A 427 -26.89 15.78 2.63
CA PRO A 427 -28.01 16.32 3.41
C PRO A 427 -27.55 16.58 4.84
N SER A 428 -27.78 17.82 5.28
CA SER A 428 -27.51 18.37 6.62
C SER A 428 -27.95 17.50 7.80
#